data_AF-A0AAU9PZJ1-F1
#
_entry.id   AF-A0AAU9PZJ1-F1
#
_cell.length_a   1.000
_cell.length_b   1.000
_cell.length_c   1.000
_cell.angle_alpha   90.00
_cell.angle_beta   90.00
_cell.angle_gamma   90.00
#
_symmetry.space_group_name_H-M   'P 1'
#
loop_
_entity.id
_entity.type
_entity.pdbx_description
1 polymer ?
#
loop_
_entity_poly.entity_id
_entity_poly.type
_entity_poly.pdbx_seq_one_letter_code
_entity_poly.pdbx_strand_id
1 'polypeptide(L)'
;MFGMFKRKETIQSIAHQVPSVLLREFGDKDVYLPDEVDHALAELGHDKMEDMARYQYAYGMFTSLASYEQLGLTEELGNYGHFQREVGKMLLNTPEPIDMHIYFELSQQHHFNHAKADVGNEATVVDSADGGY
;
A
#
# COMPACT_ATOMS: atom_id res chain seq x y z
N MET A 1 18.01 5.20 -15.47
CA MET A 1 17.88 4.03 -14.58
C MET A 1 17.00 4.34 -13.34
N PHE A 2 16.02 5.25 -13.44
CA PHE A 2 15.23 5.78 -12.30
C PHE A 2 13.81 5.18 -12.15
N GLY A 3 13.34 4.35 -13.10
CA GLY A 3 11.94 3.89 -13.14
C GLY A 3 11.60 2.74 -12.19
N MET A 4 12.54 1.81 -11.94
CA MET A 4 12.27 0.61 -11.13
C MET A 4 12.10 0.92 -9.63
N PHE A 5 12.87 1.87 -9.09
CA PHE A 5 12.78 2.25 -7.68
C PHE A 5 11.43 2.89 -7.36
N LYS A 6 11.00 3.86 -8.19
CA LYS A 6 9.68 4.50 -8.07
C LYS A 6 8.53 3.49 -8.18
N ARG A 7 8.64 2.47 -9.06
CA ARG A 7 7.62 1.42 -9.20
C ARG A 7 7.45 0.64 -7.90
N LYS A 8 8.55 0.17 -7.31
CA LYS A 8 8.53 -0.59 -6.05
C LYS A 8 7.94 0.25 -4.90
N GLU A 9 8.41 1.48 -4.74
CA GLU A 9 7.92 2.38 -3.68
C GLU A 9 6.42 2.69 -3.84
N THR A 10 5.96 2.87 -5.08
CA THR A 10 4.54 3.11 -5.37
C THR A 10 3.70 1.88 -5.05
N ILE A 11 4.11 0.69 -5.49
CA ILE A 11 3.40 -0.57 -5.20
C ILE A 11 3.35 -0.84 -3.69
N GLN A 12 4.44 -0.58 -2.96
CA GLN A 12 4.45 -0.67 -1.49
C GLN A 12 3.49 0.33 -0.85
N SER A 13 3.56 1.60 -1.26
CA SER A 13 2.67 2.66 -0.78
C SER A 13 1.19 2.34 -1.01
N ILE A 14 0.85 1.76 -2.18
CA ILE A 14 -0.49 1.29 -2.50
C ILE A 14 -0.88 0.13 -1.58
N ALA A 15 -0.05 -0.91 -1.48
CA ALA A 15 -0.30 -2.11 -0.66
C ALA A 15 -0.50 -1.80 0.83
N HIS A 16 0.07 -0.72 1.34
CA HIS A 16 -0.08 -0.36 2.75
C HIS A 16 -1.30 0.53 3.04
N GLN A 17 -1.74 1.36 2.09
CA GLN A 17 -2.77 2.37 2.36
C GLN A 17 -4.12 2.02 1.76
N VAL A 18 -4.14 1.55 0.51
CA VAL A 18 -5.38 1.31 -0.23
C VAL A 18 -6.21 0.16 0.35
N PRO A 19 -5.64 -0.98 0.78
CA PRO A 19 -6.43 -2.09 1.31
C PRO A 19 -7.24 -1.72 2.56
N SER A 20 -6.71 -0.85 3.44
CA SER A 20 -7.43 -0.38 4.63
C SER A 20 -8.69 0.39 4.27
N VAL A 21 -8.62 1.25 3.24
CA VAL A 21 -9.77 2.03 2.77
C VAL A 21 -10.78 1.11 2.09
N LEU A 22 -10.30 0.20 1.22
CA LEU A 22 -11.15 -0.77 0.54
C LEU A 22 -11.92 -1.66 1.52
N LEU A 23 -11.23 -2.19 2.54
CA LEU A 23 -11.83 -3.02 3.58
C LEU A 23 -12.86 -2.25 4.41
N ARG A 24 -12.60 -0.96 4.70
CA ARG A 24 -13.50 -0.11 5.49
C ARG A 24 -14.77 0.27 4.73
N GLU A 25 -14.63 0.66 3.46
CA GLU A 25 -15.74 1.19 2.66
C GLU A 25 -16.56 0.10 1.98
N PHE A 26 -15.90 -0.96 1.49
CA PHE A 26 -16.52 -1.98 0.63
C PHE A 26 -16.53 -3.38 1.26
N GLY A 27 -15.82 -3.58 2.39
CA GLY A 27 -15.76 -4.85 3.10
C GLY A 27 -14.71 -5.82 2.54
N ASP A 28 -14.65 -7.01 3.12
CA ASP A 28 -13.71 -8.07 2.72
C ASP A 28 -14.15 -8.72 1.40
N LYS A 29 -13.30 -8.61 0.37
CA LYS A 29 -13.54 -9.16 -0.98
C LYS A 29 -12.22 -9.65 -1.57
N ASP A 30 -12.25 -10.70 -2.39
CA ASP A 30 -11.06 -11.15 -3.14
C ASP A 30 -10.61 -10.18 -4.24
N VAL A 31 -11.55 -9.45 -4.84
CA VAL A 31 -11.30 -8.47 -5.90
C VAL A 31 -12.27 -7.30 -5.77
N TYR A 32 -11.83 -6.12 -6.22
CA TYR A 32 -12.58 -4.88 -6.23
C TYR A 32 -12.82 -4.39 -7.66
N LEU A 33 -13.87 -3.60 -7.84
CA LEU A 33 -14.17 -2.93 -9.09
C LEU A 33 -13.23 -1.72 -9.29
N PRO A 34 -12.95 -1.33 -10.54
CA PRO A 34 -12.15 -0.14 -10.83
C PRO A 34 -12.65 1.10 -10.09
N ASP A 35 -13.97 1.35 -10.09
CA ASP A 35 -14.57 2.47 -9.36
C ASP A 35 -14.33 2.43 -7.85
N GLU A 36 -14.28 1.24 -7.23
CA GLU A 36 -13.97 1.09 -5.80
C GLU A 36 -12.50 1.43 -5.52
N VAL A 37 -11.60 1.05 -6.44
CA VAL A 37 -10.17 1.40 -6.36
C VAL A 37 -9.95 2.89 -6.60
N ASP A 38 -10.67 3.49 -7.55
CA ASP A 38 -10.66 4.94 -7.78
C ASP A 38 -11.08 5.70 -6.52
N HIS A 39 -12.18 5.27 -5.88
CA HIS A 39 -12.68 5.88 -4.64
C HIS A 39 -11.63 5.81 -3.53
N ALA A 40 -11.02 4.63 -3.34
CA ALA A 40 -10.00 4.46 -2.31
C ALA A 40 -8.76 5.32 -2.54
N LEU A 41 -8.32 5.47 -3.79
CA LEU A 41 -7.19 6.35 -4.14
C LEU A 41 -7.52 7.83 -3.99
N ALA A 42 -8.72 8.24 -4.40
CA ALA A 42 -9.20 9.61 -4.25
C ALA A 42 -9.31 10.00 -2.77
N GLU A 43 -9.76 9.10 -1.90
CA GLU A 43 -9.82 9.34 -0.45
C GLU A 43 -8.43 9.55 0.17
N LEU A 44 -7.41 8.87 -0.36
CA LEU A 44 -6.01 9.06 0.03
C LEU A 44 -5.38 10.34 -0.55
N GLY A 45 -6.15 11.16 -1.27
CA GLY A 45 -5.70 12.42 -1.86
C GLY A 45 -4.89 12.27 -3.15
N HIS A 46 -4.99 11.13 -3.83
CA HIS A 46 -4.33 10.93 -5.12
C HIS A 46 -5.23 11.36 -6.28
N ASP A 47 -4.74 12.28 -7.13
CA ASP A 47 -5.44 12.67 -8.34
C ASP A 47 -5.06 11.76 -9.53
N LYS A 48 -6.07 11.30 -10.27
CA LYS A 48 -5.89 10.35 -11.38
C LYS A 48 -5.15 10.95 -12.57
N MET A 49 -5.30 12.25 -12.82
CA MET A 49 -4.61 12.94 -13.91
C MET A 49 -3.15 13.21 -13.57
N GLU A 50 -2.84 13.42 -12.29
CA GLU A 50 -1.47 13.66 -11.82
C GLU A 50 -0.68 12.35 -11.62
N ASP A 51 -1.35 11.29 -11.15
CA ASP A 51 -0.72 10.03 -10.72
C ASP A 51 -1.31 8.80 -11.44
N MET A 52 -1.51 8.89 -12.76
CA MET A 52 -2.10 7.81 -13.56
C MET A 52 -1.40 6.45 -13.37
N ALA A 53 -0.08 6.44 -13.22
CA ALA A 53 0.70 5.21 -12.97
C ALA A 53 0.30 4.52 -11.64
N ARG A 54 0.01 5.30 -10.59
CA ARG A 54 -0.45 4.77 -9.30
C ARG A 54 -1.80 4.08 -9.45
N TYR A 55 -2.72 4.70 -10.20
CA TYR A 55 -4.02 4.12 -10.52
C TYR A 55 -3.88 2.81 -11.31
N GLN A 56 -3.04 2.80 -12.36
CA GLN A 56 -2.75 1.59 -13.12
C GLN A 56 -2.22 0.46 -12.23
N TYR A 57 -1.27 0.74 -11.35
CA TYR A 57 -0.74 -0.28 -10.41
C TYR A 57 -1.81 -0.76 -9.43
N ALA A 58 -2.63 0.14 -8.88
CA ALA A 58 -3.69 -0.23 -7.95
C ALA A 58 -4.75 -1.11 -8.61
N TYR A 59 -5.15 -0.80 -9.85
CA TYR A 59 -6.03 -1.68 -10.61
C TYR A 59 -5.39 -3.05 -10.84
N GLY A 60 -4.10 -3.07 -11.19
CA GLY A 60 -3.33 -4.31 -11.33
C GLY A 60 -3.31 -5.18 -10.07
N MET A 61 -3.33 -4.55 -8.90
CA MET A 61 -3.22 -5.24 -7.61
C MET A 61 -4.57 -5.72 -7.08
N PHE A 62 -5.64 -4.93 -7.27
CA PHE A 62 -6.91 -5.12 -6.56
C PHE A 62 -8.08 -5.51 -7.46
N THR A 63 -7.96 -5.40 -8.78
CA THR A 63 -9.06 -5.74 -9.70
C THR A 63 -8.94 -7.13 -10.29
N SER A 64 -10.04 -7.64 -10.83
CA SER A 64 -10.06 -8.93 -11.53
C SER A 64 -9.27 -8.88 -12.85
N LEU A 65 -8.84 -10.05 -13.35
CA LEU A 65 -8.24 -10.18 -14.68
C LEU A 65 -9.09 -9.53 -15.79
N ALA A 66 -10.41 -9.72 -15.73
CA ALA A 66 -11.32 -9.14 -16.73
C ALA A 66 -11.27 -7.60 -16.73
N SER A 67 -11.27 -6.99 -15.54
CA SER A 67 -11.14 -5.54 -15.38
C SER A 67 -9.77 -5.04 -15.83
N TYR A 68 -8.71 -5.80 -15.51
CA TYR A 68 -7.35 -5.51 -15.93
C TYR A 68 -7.20 -5.45 -17.46
N GLU A 69 -7.80 -6.41 -18.15
CA GLU A 69 -7.82 -6.46 -19.62
C GLU A 69 -8.69 -5.35 -20.22
N GLN A 70 -9.87 -5.10 -19.64
CA GLN A 70 -10.77 -4.02 -20.10
C GLN A 70 -10.16 -2.63 -19.98
N LEU A 71 -9.31 -2.41 -18.96
CA LEU A 71 -8.60 -1.15 -18.74
C LEU A 71 -7.34 -1.01 -19.61
N GLY A 72 -7.02 -2.01 -20.45
CA GLY A 72 -5.83 -1.97 -21.32
C GLY A 72 -4.50 -2.09 -20.57
N LEU A 73 -4.52 -2.54 -19.30
CA LEU A 73 -3.32 -2.60 -18.47
C LEU A 73 -2.30 -3.63 -18.95
N THR A 74 -2.71 -4.55 -19.82
CA THR A 74 -1.81 -5.53 -20.43
C THR A 74 -0.69 -4.87 -21.25
N GLU A 75 -0.96 -3.74 -21.89
CA GLU A 75 0.04 -3.01 -22.68
C GLU A 75 1.04 -2.27 -21.79
N GLU A 76 0.56 -1.75 -20.66
CA GLU A 76 1.33 -0.89 -19.75
C GLU A 76 2.12 -1.67 -18.69
N LEU A 77 1.49 -2.71 -18.12
CA LEU A 77 1.98 -3.48 -16.99
C LEU A 77 2.38 -4.92 -17.38
N GLY A 78 2.03 -5.36 -18.59
CA GLY A 78 2.26 -6.70 -19.08
C GLY A 78 1.16 -7.69 -18.65
N ASN A 79 1.42 -8.98 -18.82
CA ASN A 79 0.47 -10.03 -18.47
C ASN A 79 0.10 -9.96 -16.97
N TYR A 80 -1.19 -10.05 -16.65
CA TYR A 80 -1.71 -9.98 -15.28
C TYR A 80 -1.00 -10.94 -14.31
N GLY A 81 -0.82 -12.21 -14.70
CA GLY A 81 -0.14 -13.20 -13.87
C GLY A 81 1.35 -12.90 -13.68
N HIS A 82 2.00 -12.31 -14.68
CA HIS A 82 3.38 -11.84 -14.56
C HIS A 82 3.47 -10.64 -13.60
N PHE A 83 2.57 -9.67 -13.76
CA PHE A 83 2.50 -8.50 -12.89
C PHE A 83 2.26 -8.90 -11.43
N GLN A 84 1.32 -9.81 -11.15
CA GLN A 84 1.04 -10.32 -9.81
C GLN A 84 2.27 -10.97 -9.16
N ARG A 85 3.07 -11.73 -9.93
CA ARG A 85 4.34 -12.28 -9.43
C ARG A 85 5.40 -11.21 -9.18
N GLU A 86 5.45 -10.16 -10.02
CA GLU A 86 6.33 -9.02 -9.78
C GLU A 86 5.97 -8.31 -8.48
N VAL A 87 4.68 -8.09 -8.22
CA VAL A 87 4.20 -7.50 -6.97
C VAL A 87 4.56 -8.41 -5.78
N GLY A 88 4.36 -9.73 -5.92
CA GLY A 88 4.86 -10.77 -5.01
C GLY A 88 6.32 -10.58 -4.61
N LYS A 89 7.17 -10.45 -5.63
CA LYS A 89 8.61 -10.28 -5.45
C LYS A 89 8.96 -8.94 -4.82
N MET A 90 8.21 -7.88 -5.12
CA MET A 90 8.46 -6.54 -4.59
C MET A 90 8.04 -6.38 -3.14
N LEU A 91 6.91 -6.96 -2.73
CA LEU A 91 6.35 -6.83 -1.39
C LEU A 91 6.94 -7.84 -0.41
N LEU A 92 7.04 -9.10 -0.82
CA LEU A 92 7.36 -10.22 0.05
C LEU A 92 8.62 -10.99 -0.36
N ASN A 93 9.24 -10.62 -1.49
CA ASN A 93 10.39 -11.33 -2.06
C ASN A 93 10.07 -12.81 -2.39
N THR A 94 8.81 -13.11 -2.71
CA THR A 94 8.35 -14.43 -3.17
C THR A 94 7.97 -14.40 -4.64
N PRO A 95 8.11 -15.52 -5.38
CA PRO A 95 7.67 -15.64 -6.77
C PRO A 95 6.18 -15.98 -6.93
N GLU A 96 5.44 -16.10 -5.83
CA GLU A 96 4.02 -16.48 -5.82
C GLU A 96 3.12 -15.24 -5.95
N PRO A 97 1.93 -15.38 -6.59
CA PRO A 97 0.94 -14.32 -6.58
C PRO A 97 0.50 -14.01 -5.14
N ILE A 98 0.10 -12.77 -4.90
CA ILE A 98 -0.33 -12.30 -3.58
C ILE A 98 -1.86 -12.32 -3.51
N ASP A 99 -2.40 -12.98 -2.49
CA ASP A 99 -3.82 -12.95 -2.15
C ASP A 99 -4.25 -11.64 -1.47
N MET A 100 -5.52 -11.28 -1.62
CA MET A 100 -6.09 -10.07 -1.01
C MET A 100 -5.83 -9.98 0.50
N HIS A 101 -5.94 -11.12 1.19
CA HIS A 101 -5.68 -11.23 2.63
C HIS A 101 -4.29 -10.73 3.04
N ILE A 102 -3.26 -11.00 2.25
CA ILE A 102 -1.90 -10.55 2.50
C ILE A 102 -1.82 -9.02 2.42
N TYR A 103 -2.52 -8.40 1.46
CA TYR A 103 -2.58 -6.95 1.37
C TYR A 103 -3.25 -6.33 2.62
N PHE A 104 -4.30 -6.96 3.15
CA PHE A 104 -4.89 -6.51 4.41
C PHE A 104 -3.91 -6.66 5.58
N GLU A 105 -3.18 -7.77 5.68
CA GLU A 105 -2.15 -7.95 6.72
C GLU A 105 -1.04 -6.90 6.61
N LEU A 106 -0.55 -6.61 5.40
CA LEU A 106 0.46 -5.59 5.14
C LEU A 106 -0.02 -4.18 5.52
N SER A 107 -1.29 -3.87 5.24
CA SER A 107 -1.88 -2.58 5.61
C SER A 107 -1.98 -2.39 7.13
N GLN A 108 -2.25 -3.47 7.87
CA GLN A 108 -2.30 -3.46 9.34
C GLN A 108 -0.90 -3.36 9.97
N GLN A 109 0.10 -3.99 9.39
CA GLN A 109 1.48 -3.90 9.89
C GLN A 109 2.04 -2.47 9.81
N HIS A 110 1.61 -1.67 8.84
CA HIS A 110 2.05 -0.27 8.73
C HIS A 110 1.45 0.63 9.83
N HIS A 111 0.29 0.27 10.41
CA HIS A 111 -0.23 0.93 11.61
C HIS A 111 0.63 0.64 12.86
N PHE A 112 1.38 -0.48 12.89
CA PHE A 112 2.26 -0.80 14.02
C PHE A 112 3.65 -0.16 13.95
N ASN A 113 4.13 0.24 12.77
CA ASN A 113 5.47 0.81 12.64
C ASN A 113 5.52 2.35 12.80
N HIS A 114 4.37 3.04 12.80
CA HIS A 114 4.30 4.45 13.18
C HIS A 114 4.01 4.66 14.67
N ALA A 115 3.57 3.62 15.40
CA ALA A 115 3.36 3.68 16.86
C ALA A 115 4.65 3.49 17.68
N LYS A 116 5.81 3.35 17.02
CA LYS A 116 7.10 3.10 17.69
C LYS A 116 8.17 4.12 17.29
N ALA A 117 7.81 5.40 17.26
CA ALA A 117 8.78 6.49 17.09
C ALA A 117 8.45 7.75 17.92
N ASP A 118 7.79 7.60 19.08
CA ASP A 118 7.63 8.70 20.04
C ASP A 118 7.63 8.22 21.51
N VAL A 119 8.71 7.53 21.92
CA VAL A 119 9.07 7.37 23.33
C VAL A 119 10.60 7.49 23.41
N GLY A 120 11.10 8.72 23.39
CA GLY A 120 12.54 8.93 23.29
C GLY A 120 13.03 10.35 23.56
N ASN A 121 12.35 11.11 24.40
CA ASN A 121 12.85 12.32 25.06
C ASN A 121 11.79 12.59 26.15
N GLU A 122 12.04 12.79 27.44
CA GLU A 122 12.99 13.70 28.06
C GLU A 122 13.27 13.18 29.47
N ALA A 123 14.47 12.65 29.76
CA ALA A 123 14.92 12.48 31.13
C ALA A 123 15.41 13.84 31.64
N THR A 124 14.50 14.68 32.12
CA THR A 124 14.90 15.86 32.90
C THR A 124 15.35 15.37 34.27
N VAL A 125 16.67 15.35 34.46
CA VAL A 125 17.29 15.15 35.77
C VAL A 125 16.98 16.37 36.63
N VAL A 126 16.00 16.25 37.51
CA VAL A 126 15.84 17.17 38.63
C VAL A 126 16.80 16.74 39.73
N ASP A 127 18.00 17.33 39.74
CA ASP A 127 18.87 17.35 40.92
C ASP A 127 18.23 18.31 41.93
N SER A 128 17.36 17.77 42.78
CA SER A 128 16.83 18.49 43.93
C SER A 128 17.87 18.46 45.05
N ALA A 129 18.50 19.61 45.26
CA ALA A 129 19.22 19.95 46.47
C ALA A 129 18.34 19.68 47.71
N ASP A 130 18.79 18.79 48.59
CA ASP A 130 18.24 18.63 49.93
C ASP A 130 19.31 19.04 50.94
N GLY A 131 19.04 20.16 51.62
CA GLY A 131 19.83 20.66 52.71
C GLY A 131 19.20 20.28 54.04
N GLY A 132 20.00 19.63 54.88
CA GLY A 132 20.09 19.89 56.32
C GLY A 132 19.11 19.16 57.23
N TYR A 133 19.69 18.41 58.18
CA TYR A 133 19.46 18.55 59.63
C TYR A 133 20.76 18.22 60.36
#